data_AF-A0A1Z8NMB1-F1
#
_entry.id   AF-A0A1Z8NMB1-F1
#
_cell.length_a   1.000
_cell.length_b   1.000
_cell.length_c   1.000
_cell.angle_alpha   90.00
_cell.angle_beta   90.00
_cell.angle_gamma   90.00
#
_symmetry.space_group_name_H-M   'P 1'
#
loop_
_entity.id
_entity.type
_entity.pdbx_description
1 polymer ?
#
loop_
_entity_poly.entity_id
_entity_poly.type
_entity_poly.pdbx_seq_one_letter_code
_entity_poly.pdbx_strand_id
1 'polypeptide(L)'
;MNITPVTYEGVYGPFTVTAEDRREVLLYRLSFLVVALAQIAALAQWRLLGPAWCWPWLLLLLAGLGGALRWVHIYLRPLHRTLQLFWLLGCCGFAFLAWRAGLDGLLPELVHQPLWIWAVGPAFAALAGLGFKEFFCFQRPEAIGVTLLLPALLLGWLVGLFSPAVASTLLVLESVLLLVLVLRKFPMPEEADLGDLSVFTHLDAGLEI
;
A
#
# COMPACT_ATOMS: atom_id res chain seq x y z
N MET A 1 5.26 5.95 27.52
CA MET A 1 6.70 6.22 27.39
C MET A 1 6.84 7.63 26.85
N ASN A 2 7.35 8.58 27.64
CA ASN A 2 7.65 9.93 27.14
C ASN A 2 8.98 9.85 26.38
N ILE A 3 8.89 9.74 25.04
CA ILE A 3 10.07 9.78 24.19
C ILE A 3 10.48 11.24 24.06
N THR A 4 11.74 11.55 24.39
CA THR A 4 12.27 12.91 24.31
C THR A 4 12.32 13.37 22.85
N PRO A 5 11.85 14.59 22.53
CA PRO A 5 11.95 15.14 21.18
C PRO A 5 13.43 15.30 20.78
N VAL A 6 13.71 15.02 19.51
CA VAL A 6 15.07 15.13 18.92
C VAL A 6 15.01 16.08 17.74
N THR A 7 15.92 17.05 17.70
CA THR A 7 16.04 18.02 16.61
C THR A 7 17.10 17.56 15.61
N TYR A 8 16.75 17.64 14.33
CA TYR A 8 17.60 17.31 13.20
C TYR A 8 17.79 18.55 12.32
N GLU A 9 18.93 18.64 11.66
CA GLU A 9 19.18 19.66 10.63
C GLU A 9 18.60 19.19 9.29
N GLY A 10 17.51 19.84 8.85
CA GLY A 10 16.89 19.62 7.56
C GLY A 10 17.47 20.53 6.47
N VAL A 11 17.08 20.29 5.22
CA VAL A 11 17.51 21.08 4.06
C VAL A 11 17.01 22.51 4.14
N TYR A 12 15.82 22.74 4.71
CA TYR A 12 15.18 24.05 4.83
C TYR A 12 15.27 24.63 6.24
N GLY A 13 16.04 24.01 7.15
CA GLY A 13 16.21 24.41 8.54
C GLY A 13 15.99 23.27 9.53
N PRO A 14 16.16 23.53 10.84
CA PRO A 14 16.01 22.50 11.86
C PRO A 14 14.55 22.06 11.98
N PHE A 15 14.33 20.76 12.16
CA PHE A 15 13.02 20.19 12.47
C PHE A 15 13.10 19.26 13.68
N THR A 16 12.03 19.17 14.45
CA THR A 16 11.98 18.37 15.68
C THR A 16 11.03 17.21 15.50
N VAL A 17 11.52 15.99 15.74
CA VAL A 17 10.71 14.77 15.76
C VAL A 17 10.17 14.57 17.17
N THR A 18 8.84 14.53 17.27
CA THR A 18 8.07 14.40 18.51
C THR A 18 7.66 12.95 18.79
N ALA A 19 7.12 12.70 19.98
CA ALA A 19 6.52 11.40 20.30
C ALA A 19 5.27 11.09 19.47
N GLU A 20 4.56 12.11 18.99
CA GLU A 20 3.41 11.96 18.11
C GLU A 20 3.86 11.46 16.72
N ASP A 21 4.89 12.07 16.14
CA ASP A 21 5.45 11.64 14.85
C ASP A 21 5.87 10.16 14.88
N ARG A 22 6.53 9.74 15.98
CA ARG A 22 6.93 8.34 16.18
C ARG A 22 5.72 7.40 16.26
N ARG A 23 4.64 7.84 16.91
CA ARG A 23 3.38 7.09 16.95
C ARG A 23 2.75 6.97 15.56
N GLU A 24 2.78 8.04 14.76
CA GLU A 24 2.29 7.99 13.39
C GLU A 24 3.09 7.01 12.51
N VAL A 25 4.42 7.03 12.64
CA VAL A 25 5.30 6.05 11.95
C VAL A 25 4.96 4.62 12.36
N LEU A 26 4.76 4.37 13.66
CA LEU A 26 4.36 3.04 14.13
C LEU A 26 3.01 2.62 13.55
N LEU A 27 2.01 3.51 13.56
CA LEU A 27 0.68 3.24 12.98
C LEU A 27 0.77 2.97 11.47
N TYR A 28 1.62 3.71 10.76
CA TYR A 28 1.91 3.48 9.35
C TYR A 28 2.51 2.09 9.13
N ARG A 29 3.58 1.71 9.85
CA ARG A 29 4.24 0.40 9.76
C ARG A 29 3.28 -0.75 10.07
N LEU A 30 2.47 -0.62 11.12
CA LEU A 30 1.45 -1.60 11.48
C LEU A 30 0.36 -1.72 10.42
N SER A 31 -0.12 -0.59 9.88
CA SER A 31 -1.13 -0.60 8.81
C SER A 31 -0.60 -1.31 7.56
N PHE A 32 0.66 -1.05 7.20
CA PHE A 32 1.28 -1.69 6.05
C PHE A 32 1.53 -3.19 6.29
N LEU A 33 1.81 -3.60 7.54
CA LEU A 33 1.89 -5.01 7.93
C LEU A 33 0.55 -5.71 7.80
N VAL A 34 -0.55 -5.04 8.16
CA VAL A 34 -1.90 -5.58 7.95
C VAL A 34 -2.16 -5.84 6.46
N VAL A 35 -1.76 -4.93 5.56
CA VAL A 35 -1.86 -5.15 4.10
C VAL A 35 -1.15 -6.44 3.69
N ALA A 36 0.13 -6.58 4.07
CA ALA A 36 0.96 -7.72 3.68
C ALA A 36 0.40 -9.06 4.20
N LEU A 37 0.02 -9.09 5.49
CA LEU A 37 -0.54 -10.29 6.13
C LEU A 37 -1.90 -10.64 5.54
N ALA A 38 -2.76 -9.66 5.30
CA ALA A 38 -4.07 -9.87 4.71
C ALA A 38 -3.96 -10.45 3.29
N GLN A 39 -3.00 -9.97 2.50
CA GLN A 39 -2.78 -10.47 1.15
C GLN A 39 -2.29 -11.93 1.15
N ILE A 40 -1.31 -12.27 2.01
CA ILE A 40 -0.84 -13.64 2.16
C ILE A 40 -1.96 -14.56 2.67
N ALA A 41 -2.74 -14.10 3.64
CA ALA A 41 -3.86 -14.86 4.18
C ALA A 41 -4.94 -15.10 3.12
N ALA A 42 -5.28 -14.10 2.30
CA ALA A 42 -6.21 -14.26 1.18
C ALA A 42 -5.72 -15.31 0.16
N LEU A 43 -4.43 -15.29 -0.17
CA LEU A 43 -3.83 -16.27 -1.08
C LEU A 43 -3.81 -17.69 -0.49
N ALA A 44 -3.44 -17.81 0.78
CA ALA A 44 -3.43 -19.09 1.48
C ALA A 44 -4.84 -19.66 1.60
N GLN A 45 -5.82 -18.84 2.01
CA GLN A 45 -7.23 -19.15 2.05
C GLN A 45 -7.69 -19.71 0.71
N TRP A 46 -7.47 -18.96 -0.38
CA TRP A 46 -7.93 -19.38 -1.70
C TRP A 46 -7.28 -20.71 -2.13
N ARG A 47 -5.96 -20.85 -1.97
CA ARG A 47 -5.24 -22.06 -2.41
C ARG A 47 -5.57 -23.30 -1.61
N LEU A 48 -5.78 -23.17 -0.31
CA LEU A 48 -5.93 -24.30 0.60
C LEU A 48 -7.40 -24.67 0.86
N LEU A 49 -8.28 -23.67 0.90
CA LEU A 49 -9.68 -23.81 1.33
C LEU A 49 -10.68 -23.39 0.24
N GLY A 50 -10.21 -22.76 -0.84
CA GLY A 50 -11.06 -22.24 -1.91
C GLY A 50 -11.43 -20.77 -1.72
N PRO A 51 -12.15 -20.17 -2.68
CA PRO A 51 -12.40 -18.73 -2.73
C PRO A 51 -13.39 -18.22 -1.67
N ALA A 52 -14.19 -19.10 -1.09
CA ALA A 52 -15.11 -18.74 -0.02
C ALA A 52 -14.36 -18.12 1.17
N TRP A 53 -14.97 -17.12 1.80
CA TRP A 53 -14.39 -16.41 2.94
C TRP A 53 -13.05 -15.71 2.65
N CYS A 54 -12.71 -15.43 1.39
CA CYS A 54 -11.57 -14.56 1.07
C CYS A 54 -11.87 -13.07 1.35
N TRP A 55 -13.15 -12.69 1.35
CA TRP A 55 -13.57 -11.29 1.50
C TRP A 55 -13.13 -10.59 2.80
N PRO A 56 -13.03 -11.24 3.99
CA PRO A 56 -12.55 -10.56 5.19
C PRO A 56 -11.09 -10.13 5.05
N TRP A 57 -10.27 -10.97 4.40
CA TRP A 57 -8.88 -10.64 4.10
C TRP A 57 -8.77 -9.46 3.13
N LEU A 58 -9.65 -9.39 2.12
CA LEU A 58 -9.72 -8.23 1.23
C LEU A 58 -10.12 -6.95 1.98
N LEU A 59 -11.07 -7.03 2.92
CA LEU A 59 -11.43 -5.88 3.75
C LEU A 59 -10.26 -5.43 4.63
N LEU A 60 -9.53 -6.36 5.25
CA LEU A 60 -8.34 -6.05 6.03
C LEU A 60 -7.24 -5.42 5.17
N LEU A 61 -7.05 -5.91 3.94
CA LEU A 61 -6.12 -5.34 2.98
C LEU A 61 -6.48 -3.89 2.65
N LEU A 62 -7.75 -3.63 2.29
CA LEU A 62 -8.22 -2.29 1.95
C LEU A 62 -8.17 -1.33 3.16
N ALA A 63 -8.54 -1.81 4.35
CA ALA A 63 -8.48 -1.03 5.58
C ALA A 63 -7.03 -0.72 5.97
N GLY A 64 -6.13 -1.71 5.90
CA GLY A 64 -4.70 -1.54 6.13
C GLY A 64 -4.08 -0.55 5.14
N LEU A 65 -4.47 -0.59 3.87
CA LEU A 65 -4.00 0.34 2.86
C LEU A 65 -4.49 1.77 3.14
N GLY A 66 -5.76 1.94 3.50
CA GLY A 66 -6.30 3.23 3.92
C GLY A 66 -5.59 3.78 5.16
N GLY A 67 -5.32 2.92 6.14
CA GLY A 67 -4.53 3.26 7.33
C GLY A 67 -3.10 3.69 6.96
N ALA A 68 -2.43 2.93 6.09
CA ALA A 68 -1.09 3.28 5.64
C ALA A 68 -1.08 4.64 4.93
N LEU A 69 -2.07 4.90 4.05
CA LEU A 69 -2.23 6.19 3.38
C LEU A 69 -2.61 7.34 4.34
N ARG A 70 -3.20 7.06 5.49
CA ARG A 70 -3.55 8.09 6.48
C ARG A 70 -2.33 8.61 7.24
N TRP A 71 -1.36 7.72 7.51
CA TRP A 71 -0.20 7.97 8.38
C TRP A 71 1.13 8.10 7.62
N VAL A 72 1.16 7.76 6.33
CA VAL A 72 2.36 7.92 5.51
C VAL A 72 2.69 9.41 5.34
N HIS A 73 3.96 9.75 5.55
CA HIS A 73 4.49 11.08 5.30
C HIS A 73 4.96 11.19 3.85
N ILE A 74 4.23 11.93 3.01
CA ILE A 74 4.59 12.16 1.59
C ILE A 74 4.68 13.68 1.37
N TYR A 75 5.84 14.18 0.94
CA TYR A 75 6.03 15.63 0.70
C TYR A 75 5.12 16.17 -0.41
N LEU A 76 4.95 15.40 -1.48
CA LEU A 76 4.15 15.78 -2.63
C LEU A 76 2.66 15.61 -2.31
N ARG A 77 2.04 16.66 -1.75
CA ARG A 77 0.60 16.69 -1.42
C ARG A 77 -0.31 16.25 -2.58
N PRO A 78 -0.09 16.64 -3.85
CA PRO A 78 -0.91 16.17 -4.96
C PRO A 78 -0.82 14.65 -5.15
N LEU A 79 0.39 14.09 -5.07
CA LEU A 79 0.62 12.65 -5.17
C LEU A 79 -0.13 11.91 -4.05
N HIS A 80 0.02 12.37 -2.80
CA HIS A 80 -0.66 11.75 -1.66
C HIS A 80 -2.19 11.73 -1.82
N ARG A 81 -2.79 12.84 -2.24
CA ARG A 81 -4.24 12.92 -2.52
C ARG A 81 -4.66 12.00 -3.65
N THR A 82 -3.87 11.91 -4.73
CA THR A 82 -4.15 10.97 -5.82
C THR A 82 -4.17 9.52 -5.32
N LEU A 83 -3.23 9.12 -4.45
CA LEU A 83 -3.22 7.77 -3.87
C LEU A 83 -4.47 7.51 -3.00
N GLN A 84 -4.91 8.50 -2.22
CA GLN A 84 -6.15 8.40 -1.44
C GLN A 84 -7.39 8.27 -2.33
N LEU A 85 -7.46 9.03 -3.43
CA LEU A 85 -8.54 8.92 -4.41
C LEU A 85 -8.55 7.55 -5.07
N PHE A 86 -7.39 7.05 -5.47
CA PHE A 86 -7.23 5.70 -6.04
C PHE A 86 -7.68 4.61 -5.07
N TRP A 87 -7.30 4.72 -3.78
CA TRP A 87 -7.79 3.83 -2.74
C TRP A 87 -9.32 3.89 -2.63
N LEU A 88 -9.91 5.08 -2.55
CA LEU A 88 -11.36 5.25 -2.43
C LEU A 88 -12.11 4.67 -3.64
N LEU A 89 -11.65 4.97 -4.86
CA LEU A 89 -12.22 4.44 -6.09
C LEU A 89 -12.14 2.91 -6.13
N GLY A 90 -11.01 2.33 -5.72
CA GLY A 90 -10.87 0.88 -5.63
C GLY A 90 -11.80 0.26 -4.59
N CYS A 91 -11.99 0.89 -3.42
CA CYS A 91 -12.98 0.48 -2.43
C CYS A 91 -14.40 0.51 -3.01
N CYS A 92 -14.77 1.57 -3.75
CA CYS A 92 -16.04 1.63 -4.47
C CYS A 92 -16.17 0.52 -5.52
N GLY A 93 -15.09 0.22 -6.25
CA GLY A 93 -15.04 -0.88 -7.22
C GLY A 93 -15.28 -2.24 -6.58
N PHE A 94 -14.64 -2.52 -5.44
CA PHE A 94 -14.87 -3.75 -4.67
C PHE A 94 -16.28 -3.82 -4.11
N ALA A 95 -16.83 -2.70 -3.62
CA ALA A 95 -18.22 -2.65 -3.14
C ALA A 95 -19.22 -2.93 -4.28
N PHE A 96 -19.00 -2.36 -5.46
CA PHE A 96 -19.82 -2.60 -6.64
C PHE A 96 -19.72 -4.06 -7.11
N LEU A 97 -18.52 -4.64 -7.11
CA LEU A 97 -18.31 -6.05 -7.40
C LEU A 97 -19.01 -6.96 -6.38
N ALA A 98 -18.89 -6.66 -5.09
CA ALA A 98 -19.57 -7.40 -4.02
C ALA A 98 -21.10 -7.34 -4.17
N TRP A 99 -21.64 -6.20 -4.57
CA TRP A 99 -23.07 -6.04 -4.83
C TRP A 99 -23.53 -6.90 -6.03
N ARG A 100 -22.69 -7.02 -7.07
CA ARG A 100 -22.99 -7.78 -8.28
C ARG A 100 -22.82 -9.30 -8.12
N ALA A 101 -21.74 -9.74 -7.51
CA ALA A 101 -21.31 -11.14 -7.48
C ALA A 101 -21.40 -11.78 -6.07
N GLY A 102 -21.75 -11.00 -5.05
CA GLY A 102 -21.67 -11.42 -3.65
C GLY A 102 -20.24 -11.35 -3.09
N LEU A 103 -20.12 -11.44 -1.77
CA LEU A 103 -18.83 -11.35 -1.08
C LEU A 103 -17.89 -12.53 -1.42
N ASP A 104 -18.42 -13.76 -1.45
CA ASP A 104 -17.63 -14.94 -1.79
C ASP A 104 -17.28 -15.01 -3.29
N GLY A 105 -17.99 -14.23 -4.13
CA GLY A 105 -17.75 -14.12 -5.56
C GLY A 105 -16.68 -13.11 -5.96
N LEU A 106 -16.19 -12.27 -5.03
CA LEU A 106 -15.26 -11.17 -5.34
C LEU A 106 -14.02 -11.61 -6.12
N LEU A 107 -13.31 -12.63 -5.62
CA LEU A 107 -12.07 -13.10 -6.23
C LEU A 107 -12.29 -13.99 -7.47
N PRO A 108 -13.22 -14.97 -7.44
CA PRO A 108 -13.57 -15.73 -8.65
C PRO A 108 -14.00 -14.86 -9.82
N GLU A 109 -14.84 -13.85 -9.57
CA GLU A 109 -15.35 -12.97 -10.63
C GLU A 109 -14.23 -12.10 -11.21
N LEU A 110 -13.27 -11.63 -10.40
CA LEU A 110 -12.10 -10.89 -10.87
C LEU A 110 -11.21 -11.74 -11.79
N VAL A 111 -11.08 -13.04 -11.51
CA VAL A 111 -10.32 -13.98 -12.35
C VAL A 111 -11.10 -14.32 -13.63
N HIS A 112 -12.41 -14.55 -13.52
CA HIS A 112 -13.25 -14.92 -14.64
C HIS A 112 -13.49 -13.77 -15.63
N GLN A 113 -13.66 -12.54 -15.13
CA GLN A 113 -13.87 -11.34 -15.92
C GLN A 113 -12.82 -10.27 -15.56
N PRO A 114 -11.62 -10.32 -16.18
CA PRO A 114 -10.50 -9.43 -15.86
C PRO A 114 -10.80 -7.94 -16.02
N LEU A 115 -11.86 -7.56 -16.76
CA LEU A 115 -12.29 -6.18 -16.93
C LEU A 115 -12.62 -5.49 -15.60
N TRP A 116 -12.98 -6.26 -14.57
CA TRP A 116 -13.15 -5.75 -13.20
C TRP A 116 -11.89 -5.08 -12.64
N ILE A 117 -10.70 -5.35 -13.19
CA ILE A 117 -9.46 -4.64 -12.84
C ILE A 117 -9.58 -3.13 -13.10
N TRP A 118 -10.40 -2.66 -14.04
CA TRP A 118 -10.63 -1.21 -14.18
C TRP A 118 -11.33 -0.61 -12.95
N ALA A 119 -12.19 -1.39 -12.29
CA ALA A 119 -12.91 -0.93 -11.10
C ALA A 119 -12.09 -1.10 -9.81
N VAL A 120 -11.41 -2.23 -9.63
CA VAL A 120 -10.66 -2.52 -8.38
C VAL A 120 -9.18 -2.14 -8.44
N GLY A 121 -8.62 -2.07 -9.65
CA GLY A 121 -7.23 -1.72 -9.94
C GLY A 121 -6.75 -0.41 -9.31
N PRO A 122 -7.58 0.65 -9.18
CA PRO A 122 -7.17 1.84 -8.46
C PRO A 122 -6.66 1.57 -7.03
N ALA A 123 -7.25 0.64 -6.26
CA ALA A 123 -6.71 0.30 -4.93
C ALA A 123 -5.27 -0.24 -5.02
N PHE A 124 -4.99 -1.10 -6.01
CA PHE A 124 -3.66 -1.64 -6.23
C PHE A 124 -2.69 -0.60 -6.81
N ALA A 125 -3.18 0.37 -7.59
CA ALA A 125 -2.38 1.52 -8.01
C ALA A 125 -1.98 2.40 -6.81
N ALA A 126 -2.86 2.55 -5.81
CA ALA A 126 -2.51 3.23 -4.56
C ALA A 126 -1.45 2.47 -3.76
N LEU A 127 -1.55 1.13 -3.68
CA LEU A 127 -0.55 0.26 -3.09
C LEU A 127 0.80 0.35 -3.83
N ALA A 128 0.78 0.29 -5.17
CA ALA A 128 1.96 0.47 -6.02
C ALA A 128 2.62 1.83 -5.81
N GLY A 129 1.84 2.90 -5.68
CA GLY A 129 2.35 4.24 -5.37
C GLY A 129 2.95 4.35 -3.97
N LEU A 130 2.44 3.59 -2.99
CA LEU A 130 3.08 3.47 -1.69
C LEU A 130 4.43 2.74 -1.82
N GLY A 131 4.49 1.66 -2.61
CA GLY A 131 5.74 0.96 -2.94
C GLY A 131 6.74 1.83 -3.69
N PHE A 132 6.28 2.74 -4.56
CA PHE A 132 7.13 3.68 -5.31
C PHE A 132 7.94 4.57 -4.37
N LYS A 133 7.30 5.11 -3.31
CA LYS A 133 8.02 5.83 -2.26
C LYS A 133 9.14 4.97 -1.70
N GLU A 134 8.88 3.71 -1.39
CA GLU A 134 9.87 2.81 -0.80
C GLU A 134 11.02 2.46 -1.75
N PHE A 135 10.71 2.21 -3.03
CA PHE A 135 11.70 1.82 -4.03
C PHE A 135 12.65 2.97 -4.37
N PHE A 136 12.10 4.15 -4.67
CA PHE A 136 12.91 5.29 -5.11
C PHE A 136 13.55 6.06 -3.94
N CYS A 137 12.91 6.12 -2.77
CA CYS A 137 13.49 6.82 -1.61
C CYS A 137 14.50 5.96 -0.83
N PHE A 138 14.29 4.65 -0.70
CA PHE A 138 15.16 3.78 0.12
C PHE A 138 15.95 2.73 -0.67
N GLN A 139 15.82 2.70 -2.01
CA GLN A 139 16.52 1.77 -2.91
C GLN A 139 16.37 0.30 -2.46
N ARG A 140 15.20 -0.05 -1.91
CA ARG A 140 14.93 -1.41 -1.42
C ARG A 140 14.54 -2.28 -2.62
N PRO A 141 15.32 -3.32 -2.97
CA PRO A 141 15.00 -4.16 -4.11
C PRO A 141 13.65 -4.88 -3.93
N GLU A 142 13.22 -5.15 -2.70
CA GLU A 142 11.94 -5.80 -2.43
C GLU A 142 10.74 -4.95 -2.84
N ALA A 143 10.89 -3.62 -2.86
CA ALA A 143 9.84 -2.73 -3.32
C ALA A 143 9.54 -2.88 -4.83
N ILE A 144 10.37 -3.58 -5.60
CA ILE A 144 10.07 -4.00 -6.99
C ILE A 144 8.77 -4.82 -7.04
N GLY A 145 8.52 -5.64 -6.01
CA GLY A 145 7.31 -6.45 -5.92
C GLY A 145 6.04 -5.60 -6.08
N VAL A 146 5.95 -4.56 -5.27
CA VAL A 146 4.77 -3.69 -5.22
C VAL A 146 4.79 -2.62 -6.33
N THR A 147 5.97 -2.10 -6.68
CA THR A 147 6.10 -0.94 -7.58
C THR A 147 5.99 -1.33 -9.06
N LEU A 148 6.54 -2.49 -9.45
CA LEU A 148 6.63 -2.90 -10.86
C LEU A 148 5.90 -4.22 -11.11
N LEU A 149 6.13 -5.22 -10.26
CA LEU A 149 5.57 -6.55 -10.45
C LEU A 149 4.05 -6.56 -10.28
N LEU A 150 3.49 -5.88 -9.28
CA LEU A 150 2.04 -5.77 -9.08
C LEU A 150 1.32 -5.09 -10.27
N PRO A 151 1.73 -3.90 -10.76
CA PRO A 151 1.14 -3.32 -11.97
C PRO A 151 1.29 -4.21 -13.21
N ALA A 152 2.47 -4.80 -13.42
CA ALA A 152 2.72 -5.69 -14.55
C ALA A 152 1.80 -6.92 -14.50
N LEU A 153 1.62 -7.51 -13.32
CA LEU A 153 0.72 -8.63 -13.07
C LEU A 153 -0.73 -8.28 -13.44
N LEU A 154 -1.25 -7.17 -12.93
CA LEU A 154 -2.64 -6.76 -13.16
C LEU A 154 -2.91 -6.40 -14.63
N LEU A 155 -2.01 -5.63 -15.25
CA LEU A 155 -2.15 -5.26 -16.66
C LEU A 155 -1.98 -6.46 -17.57
N GLY A 156 -1.00 -7.33 -17.29
CA GLY A 156 -0.80 -8.56 -18.04
C GLY A 156 -1.97 -9.55 -17.91
N TRP A 157 -2.60 -9.64 -16.73
CA TRP A 157 -3.83 -10.41 -16.57
C TRP A 157 -5.00 -9.79 -17.34
N LEU A 158 -5.17 -8.47 -17.26
CA LEU A 158 -6.23 -7.72 -17.95
C LEU A 158 -6.19 -7.93 -19.48
N VAL A 159 -5.01 -7.95 -20.09
CA VAL A 159 -4.86 -8.15 -21.54
C VAL A 159 -4.71 -9.62 -21.96
N GLY A 160 -4.81 -10.56 -21.02
CA GLY A 160 -4.69 -12.00 -21.30
C GLY A 160 -3.28 -12.48 -21.65
N LEU A 161 -2.24 -11.76 -21.21
CA LEU A 161 -0.83 -12.11 -21.47
C LEU A 161 -0.36 -13.30 -20.63
N PHE A 162 -0.92 -13.50 -19.43
CA PHE A 162 -0.46 -14.50 -18.48
C PHE A 162 -1.41 -15.70 -18.37
N SER A 163 -0.84 -16.90 -18.33
CA SER A 163 -1.58 -18.08 -17.92
C SER A 163 -1.90 -18.03 -16.41
N PRO A 164 -2.94 -18.75 -15.94
CA PRO A 164 -3.27 -18.79 -14.51
C PRO A 164 -2.09 -19.22 -13.62
N ALA A 165 -1.26 -20.15 -14.08
CA ALA A 165 -0.08 -20.62 -13.36
C ALA A 165 0.99 -19.53 -13.22
N VAL A 166 1.23 -18.76 -14.27
CA VAL A 166 2.18 -17.64 -14.26
C VAL A 166 1.67 -16.53 -13.35
N ALA A 167 0.42 -16.09 -13.53
CA ALA A 167 -0.18 -15.04 -12.70
C ALA A 167 -0.17 -15.41 -11.21
N SER A 168 -0.51 -16.66 -10.87
CA SER A 168 -0.50 -17.15 -9.50
C SER A 168 0.90 -17.19 -8.88
N THR A 169 1.93 -17.55 -9.67
CA THR A 169 3.33 -17.53 -9.22
C THR A 169 3.81 -16.11 -8.97
N LEU A 170 3.54 -15.19 -9.90
CA LEU A 170 3.89 -13.78 -9.78
C LEU A 170 3.19 -13.12 -8.57
N LEU A 171 1.92 -13.47 -8.32
CA LEU A 171 1.17 -12.96 -7.18
C LEU A 171 1.76 -13.42 -5.85
N VAL A 172 2.19 -14.67 -5.75
CA VAL A 172 2.89 -15.16 -4.53
C VAL A 172 4.24 -14.47 -4.35
N LEU A 173 5.02 -14.34 -5.42
CA LEU A 173 6.31 -13.65 -5.37
C LEU A 173 6.10 -12.20 -4.89
N GLU A 174 5.15 -11.50 -5.46
CA GLU A 174 4.79 -10.14 -5.08
C GLU A 174 4.40 -10.04 -3.60
N SER A 175 3.55 -10.94 -3.11
CA SER A 175 3.08 -10.92 -1.72
C SER A 175 4.19 -11.23 -0.72
N VAL A 176 5.12 -12.13 -1.07
CA VAL A 176 6.32 -12.40 -0.28
C VAL A 176 7.23 -11.18 -0.24
N LEU A 177 7.48 -10.53 -1.39
CA LEU A 177 8.30 -9.32 -1.46
C LEU A 177 7.67 -8.17 -0.65
N LEU A 178 6.34 -8.00 -0.71
CA LEU A 178 5.61 -7.05 0.12
C LEU A 178 5.81 -7.33 1.62
N LEU A 179 5.69 -8.59 2.06
CA LEU A 179 5.93 -8.94 3.46
C LEU A 179 7.38 -8.66 3.88
N VAL A 180 8.37 -9.04 3.07
CA VAL A 180 9.78 -8.78 3.37
C VAL A 180 10.03 -7.26 3.45
N LEU A 181 9.51 -6.49 2.49
CA LEU A 181 9.60 -5.03 2.50
C LEU A 181 9.10 -4.46 3.82
N VAL A 182 7.91 -4.87 4.27
CA VAL A 182 7.30 -4.37 5.49
C VAL A 182 8.07 -4.79 6.74
N LEU A 183 8.47 -6.06 6.85
CA LEU A 183 9.22 -6.55 8.01
C LEU A 183 10.57 -5.85 8.16
N ARG A 184 11.23 -5.55 7.04
CA ARG A 184 12.48 -4.78 7.04
C ARG A 184 12.30 -3.33 7.50
N LYS A 185 11.08 -2.80 7.60
CA LYS A 185 10.82 -1.44 8.12
C LYS A 185 10.97 -1.34 9.62
N PHE A 186 10.54 -2.35 10.38
CA PHE A 186 10.55 -2.32 11.84
C PHE A 186 11.92 -2.05 12.50
N PRO A 187 13.04 -2.65 12.04
CA PRO A 187 14.36 -2.34 12.61
C PRO A 187 14.94 -1.00 12.15
N MET A 188 14.33 -0.31 11.18
CA MET A 188 14.84 0.99 10.71
C MET A 188 14.50 2.10 11.70
N PRO A 189 15.37 3.13 11.82
CA PRO A 189 15.03 4.35 12.54
C PRO A 189 13.69 4.91 12.08
N GLU A 190 12.86 5.38 13.01
CA GLU A 190 11.51 5.88 12.73
C GLU A 190 11.57 7.14 11.84
N GLU A 191 12.63 7.92 12.00
CA GLU A 191 12.88 9.15 11.26
C GLU A 191 13.05 8.91 9.77
N ALA A 192 13.46 7.70 9.37
CA ALA A 192 13.56 7.34 7.96
C ALA A 192 12.19 7.44 7.27
N ASP A 193 11.10 7.06 7.93
CA ASP A 193 9.75 7.05 7.34
C ASP A 193 9.09 8.45 7.29
N LEU A 194 9.52 9.36 8.18
CA LEU A 194 9.14 10.78 8.21
C LEU A 194 9.88 11.58 7.13
N GLY A 195 11.18 11.29 7.00
CA GLY A 195 12.19 12.08 6.31
C GLY A 195 12.28 13.55 6.80
N ASP A 196 12.65 14.48 5.93
CA ASP A 196 12.86 15.89 6.27
C ASP A 196 11.54 16.68 6.44
N LEU A 197 11.14 16.91 7.69
CA LEU A 197 9.92 17.66 8.02
C LEU A 197 10.06 19.17 7.73
N SER A 198 11.28 19.72 7.58
CA SER A 198 11.48 21.13 7.25
C SER A 198 10.92 21.52 5.87
N VAL A 199 10.70 20.52 4.99
CA VAL A 199 10.04 20.73 3.70
C VAL A 199 8.62 21.24 3.88
N PHE A 200 7.88 20.74 4.88
CA PHE A 200 6.48 21.13 5.09
C PHE A 200 6.36 22.57 5.57
N THR A 201 7.25 23.01 6.46
CA THR A 201 7.28 24.42 6.91
C THR A 201 7.60 25.37 5.76
N HIS A 202 8.51 24.98 4.86
CA HIS A 202 8.83 25.78 3.67
C HIS A 202 7.68 25.81 2.65
N LEU A 203 7.05 24.66 2.36
CA LEU A 203 5.92 24.59 1.42
C LEU A 203 4.71 25.37 1.91
N ASP A 204 4.43 25.35 3.21
CA ASP A 204 3.30 26.08 3.80
C ASP A 204 3.56 27.60 3.80
N ALA A 205 4.81 28.02 4.04
CA ALA A 205 5.21 29.43 3.91
C ALA A 205 5.17 29.95 2.46
N GLY A 206 5.45 29.10 1.47
CA GLY A 206 5.38 29.45 0.04
C GLY A 206 3.97 29.50 -0.55
N LEU A 207 2.96 28.99 0.18
CA LEU A 207 1.54 28.97 -0.22
C LEU A 207 0.73 30.15 0.35
N GLU A 208 1.33 31.05 1.12
CA GLU A 208 0.71 32.29 1.63
C GLU A 208 0.68 33.45 0.58
N ILE A 209 0.68 33.14 -0.73
CA ILE A 209 0.60 34.13 -1.83
C ILE A 209 -0.72 33.98 -2.58
#